data_AF-A0AAU6UA01-F1
#
_entry.id   AF-A0AAU6UA01-F1
#
_cell.length_a   1.000
_cell.length_b   1.000
_cell.length_c   1.000
_cell.angle_alpha   90.00
_cell.angle_beta   90.00
_cell.angle_gamma   90.00
#
_symmetry.space_group_name_H-M   'P 1'
#
loop_
_entity.id
_entity.type
_entity.pdbx_description
1 polymer ?
#
loop_
_entity_poly.entity_id
_entity_poly.type
_entity_poly.pdbx_seq_one_letter_code
_entity_poly.pdbx_strand_id
1 'polypeptide(L)'
;MRFLLMIPLLVTLPTHAASESQCRQAFTDWMLTQHQQFSDRNASKMERRQAERAIDQMRDEFAKQESFCQAMEWATHHQDQDPRFNPRPGEIHDFTPAS
;
A
#
# COMPACT_ATOMS: atom_id res chain seq x y z
N MET A 1 13.63 -42.52 -35.70
CA MET A 1 13.62 -41.82 -34.40
C MET A 1 13.48 -40.33 -34.65
N ARG A 2 12.63 -39.67 -33.86
CA ARG A 2 11.94 -38.41 -34.17
C ARG A 2 12.72 -37.24 -33.56
N PHE A 3 13.42 -36.46 -34.39
CA PHE A 3 14.05 -35.21 -33.96
C PHE A 3 13.01 -34.11 -33.92
N LEU A 4 12.31 -34.01 -32.79
CA LEU A 4 11.50 -32.87 -32.40
C LEU A 4 12.37 -31.97 -31.51
N LEU A 5 12.85 -30.86 -32.06
CA LEU A 5 13.28 -29.72 -31.26
C LEU A 5 12.72 -28.44 -31.90
N MET A 6 11.40 -28.27 -31.76
CA MET A 6 10.76 -26.96 -31.79
C MET A 6 10.99 -26.34 -30.41
N ILE A 7 11.98 -25.45 -30.28
CA ILE A 7 12.03 -24.52 -29.15
C ILE A 7 11.36 -23.24 -29.67
N PRO A 8 10.07 -23.00 -29.36
CA PRO A 8 9.53 -21.67 -29.56
C PRO A 8 10.29 -20.77 -28.58
N LEU A 9 11.05 -19.83 -29.13
CA LEU A 9 11.66 -18.74 -28.40
C LEU A 9 10.52 -18.00 -27.71
N LEU A 10 10.31 -18.30 -26.42
CA LEU A 10 9.43 -17.55 -25.55
C LEU A 10 9.91 -16.10 -25.63
N VAL A 11 9.15 -15.30 -26.38
CA VAL A 11 9.22 -13.84 -26.32
C VAL A 11 8.79 -13.50 -24.89
N THR A 12 9.77 -13.49 -23.98
CA THR A 12 9.63 -12.86 -22.68
C THR A 12 9.55 -11.37 -22.98
N LEU A 13 8.33 -10.88 -23.19
CA LEU A 13 8.03 -9.46 -23.06
C LEU A 13 8.69 -9.01 -21.76
N PRO A 14 9.53 -7.96 -21.75
CA PRO A 14 9.91 -7.39 -20.48
C PRO A 14 8.60 -6.90 -19.85
N THR A 15 8.12 -7.62 -18.85
CA THR A 15 7.30 -7.00 -17.82
C THR A 15 8.19 -5.89 -17.28
N HIS A 16 8.02 -4.68 -17.81
CA HIS A 16 8.74 -3.52 -17.32
C HIS A 16 8.31 -3.37 -15.86
N ALA A 17 9.12 -3.88 -14.95
CA ALA A 17 9.00 -3.59 -13.54
C ALA A 17 9.00 -2.07 -13.42
N ALA A 18 8.02 -1.53 -12.70
CA ALA A 18 7.93 -0.10 -12.49
C ALA A 18 9.28 0.42 -11.98
N SER A 19 9.74 1.55 -12.51
CA SER A 19 10.98 2.15 -12.02
C SER A 19 10.77 2.68 -10.60
N GLU A 20 11.85 2.78 -9.84
CA GLU A 20 11.79 3.32 -8.48
C GLU A 20 11.17 4.73 -8.43
N SER A 21 11.38 5.54 -9.48
CA SER A 21 10.75 6.86 -9.63
C SER A 21 9.22 6.77 -9.83
N GLN A 22 8.74 5.79 -10.60
CA GLN A 22 7.31 5.56 -10.79
C GLN A 22 6.66 5.06 -9.50
N CYS A 23 7.32 4.13 -8.81
CA CYS A 23 6.86 3.64 -7.50
C CYS A 23 6.85 4.75 -6.45
N ARG A 24 7.84 5.66 -6.45
CA ARG A 24 7.84 6.84 -5.58
C ARG A 24 6.64 7.74 -5.82
N GLN A 25 6.28 7.96 -7.08
CA GLN A 25 5.08 8.73 -7.41
C GLN A 25 3.82 8.02 -6.90
N ALA A 26 3.68 6.73 -7.19
CA ALA A 26 2.56 5.93 -6.72
C ALA A 26 2.46 5.90 -5.18
N PHE A 27 3.60 5.80 -4.49
CA PHE A 27 3.67 5.89 -3.03
C PHE A 27 3.18 7.24 -2.52
N THR A 28 3.61 8.33 -3.15
CA THR A 28 3.20 9.68 -2.77
C THR A 28 1.70 9.88 -2.94
N ASP A 29 1.16 9.44 -4.08
CA ASP A 29 -0.27 9.55 -4.39
C ASP A 29 -1.12 8.67 -3.45
N TRP A 30 -0.64 7.46 -3.16
CA TRP A 30 -1.27 6.55 -2.21
C TRP A 30 -1.28 7.13 -0.79
N MET A 31 -0.13 7.63 -0.32
CA MET A 31 -0.01 8.28 1.00
C MET A 31 -0.93 9.48 1.13
N LEU A 32 -1.01 10.32 0.09
CA LEU A 32 -1.92 11.46 0.06
C LEU A 32 -3.37 11.01 0.20
N THR A 33 -3.77 9.97 -0.53
CA THR A 33 -5.13 9.41 -0.47
C THR A 33 -5.47 8.93 0.95
N GLN A 34 -4.56 8.20 1.60
CA GLN A 34 -4.78 7.76 2.99
C GLN A 34 -4.86 8.93 3.96
N HIS A 35 -4.00 9.95 3.81
CA HIS A 35 -4.05 11.15 4.65
C HIS A 35 -5.36 11.94 4.47
N GLN A 36 -5.90 12.00 3.24
CA GLN A 36 -7.20 12.59 2.98
C GLN A 36 -8.32 11.80 3.68
N GLN A 37 -8.34 10.47 3.53
CA GLN A 37 -9.33 9.62 4.22
C GLN A 37 -9.27 9.78 5.74
N PHE A 38 -8.06 9.84 6.31
CA PHE A 38 -7.85 10.02 7.74
C PHE A 38 -8.34 11.38 8.26
N SER A 39 -8.16 12.44 7.46
CA SER A 39 -8.54 13.81 7.82
C SER A 39 -9.99 14.15 7.49
N ASP A 40 -10.69 13.32 6.69
CA ASP A 40 -12.10 13.52 6.39
C ASP A 40 -12.95 13.40 7.66
N ARG A 41 -13.63 14.49 7.99
CA ARG A 41 -14.51 14.57 9.17
C ARG A 41 -15.84 13.85 8.96
N ASN A 42 -16.21 13.57 7.71
CA ASN A 42 -17.42 12.87 7.35
C ASN A 42 -17.21 11.35 7.27
N ALA A 43 -15.95 10.90 7.15
CA ALA A 43 -15.60 9.50 7.21
C ALA A 43 -15.89 8.90 8.59
N SER A 44 -16.31 7.65 8.62
CA SER A 44 -16.57 6.92 9.86
C SER A 44 -15.28 6.74 10.66
N LYS A 45 -15.42 6.52 11.98
CA LYS A 45 -14.27 6.24 12.85
C LYS A 45 -13.44 5.04 12.36
N MET A 46 -14.09 4.07 11.71
CA MET A 46 -13.43 2.88 11.18
C MET A 46 -12.61 3.16 9.94
N GLU A 47 -13.16 3.89 8.97
CA GLU A 47 -12.43 4.25 7.76
C GLU A 47 -11.21 5.13 8.06
N ARG A 48 -11.37 6.08 8.99
CA ARG A 48 -10.27 6.94 9.44
C ARG A 48 -9.17 6.11 10.11
N ARG A 49 -9.53 5.18 10.99
CA ARG A 49 -8.55 4.30 11.63
C ARG A 49 -7.86 3.35 10.65
N GLN A 50 -8.60 2.82 9.67
CA GLN A 50 -8.01 2.00 8.63
C GLN A 50 -6.95 2.79 7.85
N ALA A 51 -7.23 4.04 7.53
CA ALA A 51 -6.28 4.92 6.87
C ALA A 51 -5.03 5.21 7.73
N GLU A 52 -5.21 5.50 9.03
CA GLU A 52 -4.10 5.69 10.00
C GLU A 52 -3.19 4.44 10.03
N ARG A 53 -3.77 3.25 10.19
CA ARG A 53 -3.02 1.99 10.21
C ARG A 53 -2.32 1.70 8.89
N ALA A 54 -2.98 1.99 7.78
CA ALA A 54 -2.38 1.81 6.46
C ALA A 54 -1.15 2.72 6.30
N ILE A 55 -1.24 3.98 6.72
CA ILE A 55 -0.12 4.93 6.73
C ILE A 55 1.05 4.40 7.56
N ASP A 56 0.78 3.95 8.79
CA ASP A 56 1.83 3.48 9.68
C ASP A 56 2.49 2.20 9.14
N GLN A 57 1.70 1.26 8.65
CA GLN A 57 2.23 0.03 8.05
C GLN A 57 3.06 0.33 6.80
N MET A 58 2.60 1.24 5.93
CA MET A 58 3.35 1.65 4.74
C MET A 58 4.70 2.29 5.12
N ARG A 59 4.73 3.11 6.18
CA ARG A 59 5.99 3.68 6.71
C ARG A 59 6.92 2.61 7.23
N ASP A 60 6.39 1.62 7.95
CA ASP A 60 7.18 0.49 8.45
C ASP A 60 7.74 -0.37 7.31
N GLU A 61 6.93 -0.67 6.28
CA GLU A 61 7.39 -1.42 5.11
C GLU A 61 8.48 -0.67 4.34
N PHE A 62 8.31 0.64 4.15
CA PHE A 62 9.35 1.46 3.54
C PHE A 62 10.62 1.48 4.40
N ALA A 63 10.52 1.61 5.73
CA ALA A 63 11.68 1.65 6.62
C ALA A 63 12.47 0.33 6.64
N LYS A 64 11.83 -0.81 6.39
CA LYS A 64 12.51 -2.13 6.33
C LYS A 64 13.36 -2.30 5.07
N GLN A 65 12.87 -1.79 3.95
CA GLN A 65 13.38 -2.14 2.61
C GLN A 65 14.03 -0.95 1.89
N GLU A 66 13.73 0.28 2.31
CA GLU A 66 14.15 1.54 1.71
C GLU A 66 13.88 1.63 0.19
N SER A 67 12.90 0.84 -0.30
CA SER A 67 12.46 0.82 -1.69
C SER A 67 10.96 1.10 -1.78
N PHE A 68 10.61 2.07 -2.62
CA PHE A 68 9.24 2.44 -2.96
C PHE A 68 8.52 1.30 -3.68
N CYS A 69 9.17 0.60 -4.61
CA CYS A 69 8.51 -0.49 -5.32
C CYS A 69 8.16 -1.65 -4.39
N GLN A 70 9.07 -2.01 -3.48
CA GLN A 70 8.81 -3.05 -2.48
C GLN A 70 7.75 -2.62 -1.46
N ALA A 71 7.76 -1.37 -1.02
CA ALA A 71 6.70 -0.85 -0.15
C ALA A 71 5.33 -0.83 -0.85
N MET A 72 5.29 -0.50 -2.14
CA MET A 72 4.04 -0.49 -2.91
C MET A 72 3.49 -1.89 -3.18
N GLU A 73 4.33 -2.93 -3.19
CA GLU A 73 3.86 -4.32 -3.24
C GLU A 73 2.97 -4.64 -2.03
N TRP A 74 3.35 -4.19 -0.82
CA TRP A 74 2.50 -4.35 0.36
C TRP A 74 1.11 -3.73 0.18
N ALA A 75 1.02 -2.51 -0.35
CA ALA A 75 -0.26 -1.82 -0.56
C ALA A 75 -1.19 -2.60 -1.51
N THR A 76 -0.64 -3.28 -2.52
CA THR A 76 -1.44 -4.10 -3.44
C THR A 76 -2.00 -5.37 -2.79
N HIS A 77 -1.39 -5.85 -1.70
CA HIS A 77 -1.76 -7.11 -1.06
C HIS A 77 -2.54 -6.97 0.25
N HIS A 78 -2.55 -5.79 0.88
CA HIS A 78 -3.02 -5.64 2.27
C HIS A 78 -4.06 -4.54 2.47
N GLN A 79 -4.75 -4.10 1.42
CA GLN A 79 -5.72 -2.99 1.49
C GLN A 79 -6.91 -3.26 2.46
N ASP A 80 -7.21 -4.52 2.78
CA ASP A 80 -8.48 -4.90 3.45
C ASP A 80 -8.35 -5.68 4.78
N GLN A 81 -7.18 -5.74 5.42
CA GLN A 81 -6.92 -6.81 6.41
C GLN A 81 -7.07 -6.49 7.91
N ASP A 82 -7.66 -5.37 8.36
CA ASP A 82 -7.85 -5.15 9.81
C ASP A 82 -9.33 -5.12 10.25
N PRO A 83 -9.90 -6.25 10.71
CA PRO A 83 -11.28 -6.32 11.18
C PRO A 83 -11.48 -5.81 12.62
N ARG A 84 -10.44 -5.28 13.30
CA ARG A 84 -10.52 -4.97 14.74
C ARG A 84 -10.92 -3.52 15.01
N PHE A 85 -12.08 -3.38 15.68
CA PHE A 85 -12.62 -2.11 16.18
C PHE A 85 -11.86 -1.52 17.39
N ASN A 86 -10.98 -2.26 18.05
CA ASN A 86 -10.27 -1.74 19.22
C ASN A 86 -9.03 -0.94 18.78
N PRO A 87 -8.84 0.27 19.31
CA PRO A 87 -7.64 1.03 19.00
C PRO A 87 -6.40 0.44 19.68
N ARG A 88 -5.25 0.60 19.04
CA ARG A 88 -3.93 0.28 19.60
C ARG A 88 -3.45 1.45 20.48
N PRO A 89 -2.55 1.22 21.46
CA PRO A 89 -1.92 2.30 22.21
C PRO A 89 -1.25 3.29 21.25
N GLY A 90 -1.57 4.58 21.39
CA GLY A 90 -1.04 5.65 20.54
C GLY A 90 -1.90 6.03 19.33
N GLU A 91 -2.91 5.23 18.96
CA GLU A 91 -3.86 5.57 17.88
C GLU A 91 -4.86 6.64 18.31
N ILE A 92 -5.36 7.43 17.36
CA ILE A 92 -6.41 8.40 17.64
C ILE A 92 -7.74 7.68 17.94
N HIS A 93 -8.23 7.87 19.17
CA HIS A 93 -9.47 7.22 19.64
C HIS A 93 -10.71 8.07 19.41
N ASP A 94 -10.53 9.39 19.45
CA ASP A 94 -11.62 10.32 19.21
C ASP A 94 -11.31 11.29 18.08
N PHE A 95 -12.30 11.39 17.22
CA PHE A 95 -12.27 12.11 15.97
C PHE A 95 -13.17 13.35 16.02
N THR A 96 -13.80 13.58 17.18
CA THR A 96 -14.59 14.77 17.46
C THR A 96 -13.67 15.98 17.56
N PRO A 97 -13.98 17.10 16.88
CA PRO A 97 -13.21 18.33 17.03
C PRO A 97 -13.26 18.83 18.47
N ALA A 98 -12.16 19.40 18.96
CA ALA A 98 -12.19 20.20 20.18
C ALA A 98 -13.18 21.37 19.97
N SER A 99 -14.07 21.56 20.94
CA SER A 99 -15.12 22.59 20.95
C SER A 99 -14.55 24.00 21.06
#